data_AF-A0A1F8QXF3-F1
#
_entry.id   AF-A0A1F8QXF3-F1
#
_cell.length_a   1.000
_cell.length_b   1.000
_cell.length_c   1.000
_cell.angle_alpha   90.00
_cell.angle_beta   90.00
_cell.angle_gamma   90.00
#
_symmetry.space_group_name_H-M   'P 1'
#
loop_
_entity.id
_entity.type
_entity.pdbx_description
1 polymer ?
#
loop_
_entity_poly.entity_id
_entity_poly.type
_entity_poly.pdbx_seq_one_letter_code
_entity_poly.pdbx_strand_id
1 'polypeptide(L)'
;MIVVDENLHDQRILSAIAAWYSGQVISVTALRPRSVIKDEAIPTLLRQAVQPTFVTINAEDFWRRIEPHRRYCIINIALPKERALETPLLLQRLFRLSEFKTKAARMGKVVRITPTRVDYYGSDRRVRSLPL
;
A
#
# COMPACT_ATOMS: atom_id res chain seq x y z
N MET A 1 8.05 3.27 6.41
CA MET A 1 8.28 1.85 6.05
C MET A 1 7.23 1.45 5.03
N ILE A 2 7.56 0.56 4.11
CA ILE A 2 6.59 -0.12 3.24
C ILE A 2 6.37 -1.51 3.81
N VAL A 3 5.10 -1.89 3.92
CA VAL A 3 4.67 -3.20 4.38
C VAL A 3 3.91 -3.84 3.22
N VAL A 4 4.43 -4.93 2.67
CA VAL A 4 3.79 -5.66 1.58
C VAL A 4 2.93 -6.77 2.14
N ASP A 5 1.75 -6.94 1.56
CA ASP A 5 0.81 -8.01 1.88
C ASP A 5 1.39 -9.40 1.59
N GLU A 6 0.79 -10.44 2.16
CA GLU A 6 1.19 -11.83 1.96
C GLU A 6 1.04 -12.27 0.50
N ASN A 7 0.03 -11.76 -0.21
CA ASN A 7 -0.15 -12.01 -1.65
C ASN A 7 0.94 -11.36 -2.53
N LEU A 8 1.74 -10.46 -1.95
CA LEU A 8 2.91 -9.84 -2.57
C LEU A 8 4.23 -10.31 -1.92
N HIS A 9 4.19 -11.39 -1.14
CA HIS A 9 5.34 -11.98 -0.46
C HIS A 9 6.25 -12.76 -1.44
N ASP A 10 6.82 -12.04 -2.40
CA ASP A 10 7.82 -12.54 -3.34
C ASP A 10 9.10 -11.73 -3.17
N GLN A 11 10.22 -12.41 -2.91
CA GLN A 11 11.53 -11.79 -2.73
C GLN A 11 11.90 -10.83 -3.88
N ARG A 12 11.48 -11.12 -5.11
CA ARG A 12 11.71 -10.26 -6.28
C ARG A 12 10.98 -8.93 -6.15
N ILE A 13 9.74 -8.94 -5.64
CA ILE A 13 8.95 -7.72 -5.41
C ILE A 13 9.57 -6.91 -4.28
N LEU A 14 9.89 -7.53 -3.13
CA LEU A 14 10.51 -6.83 -2.01
C LEU A 14 11.84 -6.19 -2.40
N SER A 15 12.71 -6.94 -3.10
CA SER A 15 14.02 -6.48 -3.54
C SER A 15 13.91 -5.37 -4.57
N ALA A 16 12.99 -5.47 -5.53
CA ALA A 16 12.76 -4.44 -6.54
C ALA A 16 12.23 -3.13 -5.94
N ILE A 17 11.42 -3.18 -4.87
CA ILE A 17 11.01 -1.97 -4.13
C ILE A 17 12.19 -1.41 -3.32
N ALA A 18 12.92 -2.28 -2.60
CA ALA A 18 14.05 -1.88 -1.76
C ALA A 18 15.20 -1.25 -2.56
N ALA A 19 15.34 -1.59 -3.85
CA ALA A 19 16.35 -1.03 -4.73
C ALA A 19 16.23 0.49 -4.94
N TRP A 20 15.03 1.08 -4.81
CA TRP A 20 14.82 2.52 -5.01
C TRP A 20 14.16 3.23 -3.81
N TYR A 21 13.59 2.49 -2.87
CA TYR A 21 12.98 3.07 -1.68
C TYR A 21 13.97 3.07 -0.51
N SER A 22 14.35 4.24 -0.03
CA SER A 22 15.34 4.42 1.04
C SER A 22 14.89 3.97 2.44
N GLY A 23 13.61 3.63 2.61
CA GLY A 23 13.10 3.13 3.89
C GLY A 23 13.01 1.61 3.93
N GLN A 24 12.72 1.08 5.11
CA GLN A 24 12.49 -0.35 5.28
C GLN A 24 11.29 -0.84 4.44
N VAL A 25 11.47 -1.97 3.76
CA VAL A 25 10.45 -2.75 3.03
C VAL A 25 10.36 -4.12 3.68
N ILE A 26 9.20 -4.50 4.20
CA ILE A 26 8.98 -5.79 4.85
C ILE A 26 7.67 -6.41 4.40
N SER A 27 7.55 -7.73 4.59
CA SER A 27 6.27 -8.41 4.59
C SER A 27 5.42 -8.06 5.81
N VAL A 28 4.10 -8.07 5.65
CA VAL A 28 3.14 -7.95 6.75
C VAL A 28 3.32 -9.05 7.80
N THR A 29 3.75 -10.24 7.39
CA THR A 29 4.07 -11.35 8.29
C THR A 29 5.21 -11.03 9.28
N ALA A 30 6.09 -10.08 8.95
CA ALA A 30 7.15 -9.62 9.85
C ALA A 30 6.63 -8.68 10.95
N LEU A 31 5.46 -8.05 10.77
CA LEU A 31 4.83 -7.23 11.81
C LEU A 31 4.19 -8.07 12.92
N ARG A 32 3.85 -9.33 12.63
CA ARG A 32 3.35 -10.27 13.65
C ARG A 32 3.82 -11.70 13.34
N PRO A 33 5.06 -12.05 13.73
CA PRO A 33 5.59 -13.39 13.53
C PRO A 33 4.69 -14.44 14.19
N ARG A 34 4.48 -15.57 13.50
CA ARG A 34 3.76 -16.76 14.02
C ARG A 34 2.25 -16.58 14.24
N SER A 35 1.59 -15.73 13.45
CA SER A 35 0.12 -15.68 13.43
C SER A 35 -0.43 -15.42 12.04
N VAL A 36 -1.58 -16.02 11.72
CA VAL A 36 -2.37 -15.64 10.54
C VAL A 36 -2.95 -14.25 10.80
N ILE A 37 -2.66 -13.30 9.91
CA ILE A 37 -3.18 -11.94 9.99
C ILE A 37 -4.41 -11.88 9.08
N LYS A 38 -5.60 -11.86 9.66
CA LYS A 38 -6.83 -11.60 8.90
C LYS A 38 -6.82 -10.15 8.40
N ASP A 39 -7.41 -9.90 7.24
CA ASP A 39 -7.50 -8.56 6.65
C ASP A 39 -8.12 -7.52 7.61
N GLU A 40 -9.14 -7.92 8.37
CA GLU A 40 -9.80 -7.09 9.39
C GLU A 40 -8.85 -6.59 10.49
N ALA A 41 -7.77 -7.32 10.75
CA ALA A 41 -6.76 -6.97 11.76
C ALA A 41 -5.67 -6.02 11.21
N ILE A 42 -5.54 -5.89 9.89
CA ILE A 42 -4.52 -5.07 9.23
C ILE A 42 -4.57 -3.61 9.71
N PRO A 43 -5.73 -2.91 9.73
CA PRO A 43 -5.78 -1.53 10.23
C PRO A 43 -5.27 -1.38 11.66
N THR A 44 -5.52 -2.35 12.55
CA THR A 44 -5.06 -2.32 13.93
C THR A 44 -3.54 -2.52 14.00
N LEU A 45 -3.01 -3.47 13.24
CA LEU A 45 -1.58 -3.73 13.15
C LEU A 45 -0.81 -2.53 12.61
N LEU A 46 -1.32 -1.88 11.55
CA LEU A 46 -0.68 -0.70 10.95
C LEU A 46 -0.64 0.50 11.92
N ARG A 47 -1.57 0.62 12.87
CA ARG A 47 -1.55 1.70 13.89
C ARG A 47 -0.41 1.58 14.89
N GLN A 48 0.16 0.38 15.04
CA GLN A 48 1.27 0.08 15.95
C GLN A 48 2.63 0.40 15.32
N ALA A 49 2.70 0.45 13.98
CA ALA A 49 3.91 0.83 13.25
C ALA A 49 4.00 2.35 13.03
N VAL A 50 5.22 2.86 12.87
CA VAL A 50 5.48 4.28 12.63
C VAL A 50 5.23 4.63 11.15
N GLN A 51 4.07 5.21 10.87
CA GLN A 51 3.68 5.70 9.54
C GLN A 51 3.91 4.69 8.40
N PRO A 52 3.37 3.45 8.50
CA PRO A 52 3.53 2.48 7.43
C PRO A 52 2.72 2.86 6.19
N THR A 53 3.26 2.50 5.03
CA THR A 53 2.48 2.39 3.79
C THR A 53 2.27 0.90 3.52
N PHE A 54 1.04 0.42 3.64
CA PHE A 54 0.66 -0.95 3.33
C PHE A 54 0.35 -1.08 1.84
N VAL A 55 0.84 -2.14 1.21
CA VAL A 55 0.68 -2.39 -0.23
C VAL A 55 0.11 -3.79 -0.42
N THR A 56 -1.02 -3.90 -1.13
CA THR A 56 -1.72 -5.16 -1.39
C THR A 56 -2.25 -5.20 -2.83
N ILE A 57 -2.52 -6.40 -3.35
CA ILE A 57 -3.30 -6.62 -4.59
C ILE A 57 -4.76 -7.01 -4.32
N ASN A 58 -5.16 -7.19 -3.06
CA ASN A 58 -6.53 -7.51 -2.65
C ASN A 58 -7.41 -6.26 -2.66
N ALA A 59 -7.47 -5.56 -3.79
CA ALA A 59 -8.06 -4.22 -3.85
C ALA A 59 -9.52 -4.17 -3.40
N GLU A 60 -10.28 -5.25 -3.62
CA GLU A 60 -11.70 -5.36 -3.26
C GLU A 60 -11.93 -5.33 -1.74
N ASP A 61 -11.01 -5.85 -0.95
CA ASP A 61 -11.16 -5.96 0.50
C ASP A 61 -10.87 -4.67 1.25
N PHE A 62 -10.16 -3.75 0.61
CA PHE A 62 -9.71 -2.50 1.24
C PHE A 62 -10.32 -1.24 0.61
N TRP A 63 -10.50 -1.20 -0.71
CA TRP A 63 -11.00 -0.03 -1.42
C TRP A 63 -12.46 0.27 -1.03
N ARG A 64 -12.69 1.45 -0.44
CA ARG A 64 -13.99 1.90 0.11
C ARG A 64 -14.54 1.04 1.26
N ARG A 65 -13.78 0.08 1.77
CA ARG A 65 -14.16 -0.76 2.93
C ARG A 65 -13.46 -0.35 4.22
N ILE A 66 -12.27 0.24 4.11
CA ILE A 66 -11.48 0.67 5.28
C ILE A 66 -11.59 2.18 5.49
N GLU A 67 -11.73 2.56 6.76
CA GLU A 67 -11.65 3.95 7.19
C GLU A 67 -10.20 4.47 7.10
N PRO A 68 -9.96 5.57 6.37
CA PRO A 68 -8.62 6.15 6.30
C PRO A 68 -8.16 6.65 7.65
N HIS A 69 -6.89 6.47 7.97
CA HIS A 69 -6.35 6.85 9.27
C HIS A 69 -4.99 7.56 9.14
N ARG A 70 -4.83 8.69 9.84
CA ARG A 70 -3.62 9.54 9.79
C ARG A 70 -2.30 8.85 10.14
N ARG A 71 -2.33 7.65 10.73
CA ARG A 71 -1.13 6.89 11.09
C ARG A 71 -0.63 5.97 9.99
N TYR A 72 -1.40 5.72 8.93
CA TYR A 72 -0.96 4.82 7.86
C TYR A 72 -1.51 5.25 6.50
N CYS A 73 -0.98 4.63 5.45
CA CYS A 73 -1.51 4.68 4.10
C CYS A 73 -1.77 3.26 3.61
N ILE A 74 -2.84 3.05 2.84
CA ILE A 74 -3.13 1.77 2.18
C ILE A 74 -3.10 2.00 0.68
N ILE A 75 -2.34 1.16 -0.04
CA ILE A 75 -2.22 1.19 -1.49
C ILE A 75 -2.68 -0.16 -2.03
N ASN A 76 -3.75 -0.10 -2.81
CA ASN A 76 -4.39 -1.23 -3.45
C ASN A 76 -4.00 -1.27 -4.92
N ILE A 77 -3.09 -2.16 -5.28
CA ILE A 77 -2.70 -2.41 -6.67
C ILE A 77 -3.79 -3.26 -7.32
N ALA A 78 -4.59 -2.67 -8.20
CA ALA A 78 -5.65 -3.36 -8.94
C ALA A 78 -5.05 -4.15 -10.11
N LEU A 79 -4.25 -5.17 -9.78
CA LEU A 79 -3.66 -6.12 -10.71
C LEU A 79 -4.04 -7.55 -10.29
N PRO A 80 -4.21 -8.46 -11.27
CA PRO A 80 -4.32 -9.87 -10.96
C PRO A 80 -2.97 -10.42 -10.46
N LYS A 81 -2.98 -11.55 -9.73
CA LYS A 81 -1.80 -12.10 -9.06
C LYS A 81 -0.66 -12.43 -10.02
N GLU A 82 -0.97 -12.85 -11.24
CA GLU A 82 -0.01 -13.18 -12.30
C GLU A 82 0.83 -11.95 -12.71
N ARG A 83 0.29 -10.75 -12.49
CA ARG A 83 0.93 -9.47 -12.78
C ARG A 83 1.53 -8.80 -11.54
N ALA A 84 1.59 -9.48 -10.39
CA ALA A 84 2.11 -8.93 -9.15
C ALA A 84 3.54 -8.36 -9.26
N LEU A 85 4.36 -8.90 -10.16
CA LEU A 85 5.72 -8.42 -10.44
C LEU A 85 5.78 -6.98 -11.00
N GLU A 86 4.66 -6.42 -11.47
CA GLU A 86 4.59 -5.02 -11.90
C GLU A 86 4.42 -4.03 -10.74
N THR A 87 4.10 -4.54 -9.53
CA THR A 87 3.88 -3.74 -8.32
C THR A 87 5.00 -2.72 -8.04
N PRO A 88 6.30 -3.08 -8.10
CA PRO A 88 7.37 -2.13 -7.82
C PRO A 88 7.37 -0.92 -8.76
N LEU A 89 7.08 -1.14 -10.05
CA LEU A 89 7.04 -0.08 -11.06
C LEU A 89 5.85 0.87 -10.83
N LEU A 90 4.66 0.31 -10.59
CA LEU A 90 3.46 1.10 -10.30
C LEU A 90 3.63 1.93 -9.01
N LEU A 91 4.21 1.33 -7.97
CA LEU A 91 4.48 2.00 -6.71
C LEU A 91 5.51 3.13 -6.88
N GLN A 92 6.55 2.92 -7.69
CA GLN A 92 7.54 3.93 -8.00
C GLN A 92 6.91 5.12 -8.76
N ARG A 93 6.05 4.87 -9.75
CA ARG A 93 5.30 5.92 -10.47
C ARG A 93 4.40 6.71 -9.53
N LEU A 94 3.65 6.02 -8.67
CA LEU A 94 2.79 6.64 -7.67
C LEU A 94 3.58 7.60 -6.77
N PHE A 95 4.76 7.18 -6.29
CA PHE A 95 5.59 7.98 -5.38
C PHE A 95 6.28 9.17 -6.07
N ARG A 96 6.13 9.35 -7.39
CA ARG A 96 6.54 10.57 -8.09
C ARG A 96 5.44 11.63 -8.10
N LEU A 97 4.18 11.25 -7.89
CA LEU A 97 3.07 12.19 -7.80
C LEU A 97 3.14 12.99 -6.49
N SER A 98 2.84 14.29 -6.55
CA SER A 98 2.98 15.22 -5.43
C SER A 98 2.20 14.77 -4.18
N GLU A 99 1.05 14.14 -4.41
CA GLU A 99 0.10 13.66 -3.43
C GLU A 99 0.63 12.47 -2.62
N PHE A 100 1.65 11.77 -3.14
CA PHE A 100 2.20 10.55 -2.53
C PHE A 100 3.72 10.57 -2.41
N LYS A 101 4.38 11.65 -2.81
CA LYS A 101 5.84 11.78 -2.84
C LYS A 101 6.48 11.59 -1.46
N THR A 102 5.94 12.26 -0.45
CA THR A 102 6.47 12.19 0.91
C THR A 102 5.65 11.23 1.78
N LYS A 103 6.26 10.66 2.83
CA LYS A 103 5.53 9.84 3.82
C LYS A 103 4.35 10.62 4.39
N ALA A 104 4.56 11.87 4.79
CA ALA A 104 3.52 12.73 5.33
C ALA A 104 2.37 12.93 4.33
N ALA A 105 2.67 13.18 3.05
CA ALA A 105 1.64 13.34 2.02
C ALA A 105 0.82 12.06 1.80
N ARG A 106 1.40 10.86 2.00
CA ARG A 106 0.68 9.59 1.88
C ARG A 106 -0.27 9.29 3.02
N MET A 107 0.03 9.74 4.23
CA MET A 107 -0.71 9.32 5.42
C MET A 107 -2.18 9.74 5.37
N GLY A 108 -3.07 8.92 5.95
CA GLY A 108 -4.50 9.20 5.97
C GLY A 108 -5.21 8.98 4.64
N LYS A 109 -4.59 8.27 3.71
CA LYS A 109 -5.16 7.96 2.39
C LYS A 109 -5.31 6.45 2.18
N VAL A 110 -6.41 6.10 1.51
CA VAL A 110 -6.58 4.79 0.87
C VAL A 110 -6.53 5.03 -0.63
N VAL A 111 -5.65 4.31 -1.30
CA VAL A 111 -5.30 4.50 -2.71
C VAL A 111 -5.64 3.22 -3.45
N ARG A 112 -6.21 3.34 -4.64
CA ARG A 112 -6.36 2.28 -5.63
C ARG A 112 -5.63 2.70 -6.89
N ILE A 113 -4.78 1.83 -7.40
CA ILE A 113 -3.93 2.11 -8.55
C ILE A 113 -4.13 1.02 -9.60
N THR A 114 -4.41 1.46 -10.83
CA THR A 114 -4.39 0.64 -12.05
C THR A 114 -3.16 1.03 -12.87
N PRO A 115 -2.84 0.33 -13.98
CA PRO A 115 -1.74 0.72 -14.85
C PRO A 115 -1.81 2.15 -15.43
N THR A 116 -3.00 2.75 -15.46
CA THR A 116 -3.28 4.03 -16.14
C THR A 116 -3.80 5.13 -15.22
N ARG A 117 -4.26 4.80 -14.00
CA ARG A 117 -4.92 5.76 -13.12
C ARG A 117 -4.68 5.46 -11.65
N VAL A 118 -4.70 6.51 -10.86
CA VAL A 118 -4.77 6.46 -9.40
C VAL A 118 -6.10 7.05 -8.95
N ASP A 119 -6.85 6.30 -8.16
CA ASP A 119 -7.99 6.80 -7.40
C ASP A 119 -7.63 6.79 -5.91
N TYR A 120 -7.97 7.83 -5.15
CA TYR A 120 -7.72 7.85 -3.72
C TYR A 120 -8.76 8.66 -2.96
N TYR A 121 -8.92 8.36 -1.67
CA TYR A 121 -9.75 9.14 -0.76
C TYR A 121 -9.06 9.28 0.60
N GLY A 122 -9.41 10.36 1.31
CA GLY A 122 -9.00 10.62 2.69
C GLY A 122 -10.20 10.56 3.64
N SER A 123 -10.09 11.21 4.79
CA SER A 123 -11.15 11.25 5.81
C SER A 123 -12.50 11.76 5.29
N ASP A 124 -12.49 12.63 4.28
CA ASP A 124 -13.71 13.14 3.63
C ASP A 124 -14.42 12.11 2.73
N ARG A 125 -13.81 10.95 2.50
CA ARG A 125 -14.26 9.85 1.62
C ARG A 125 -14.56 10.27 0.18
N ARG A 126 -14.16 11.49 -0.22
CA ARG A 126 -14.30 11.97 -1.59
C ARG A 126 -13.20 11.36 -2.43
N VAL A 127 -13.60 10.61 -3.46
CA VAL A 127 -12.66 10.02 -4.41
C VAL A 127 -12.10 11.11 -5.31
N ARG A 128 -10.77 11.15 -5.38
CA ARG A 128 -9.98 11.99 -6.28
C ARG A 128 -9.26 11.06 -7.24
N SER A 129 -9.14 11.48 -8.51
CA SER A 129 -8.51 10.68 -9.55
C SER A 129 -7.36 11.45 -10.19
N LEU A 130 -6.26 10.74 -10.47
CA LEU A 130 -5.06 11.27 -11.11
C LEU A 130 -4.62 10.30 -12.21
N PRO A 131 -4.05 10.78 -13.32
CA PRO A 131 -3.33 9.91 -14.24
C PRO A 131 -2.08 9.33 -13.54
N LEU A 132 -1.69 8.11 -13.91
CA LEU A 132 -0.45 7.47 -13.44
C LEU A 132 0.59 7.44 -14.56
#